data_AF-A0A7I4Z1V2-F1
#
_entry.id   AF-A0A7I4Z1V2-F1
#
_cell.length_a   1.000
_cell.length_b   1.000
_cell.length_c   1.000
_cell.angle_alpha   90.00
_cell.angle_beta   90.00
_cell.angle_gamma   90.00
#
_symmetry.space_group_name_H-M   'P 1'
#
loop_
_entity.id
_entity.type
_entity.pdbx_description
1 polymer ?
#
loop_
_entity_poly.entity_id
_entity_poly.type
_entity_poly.pdbx_seq_one_letter_code
_entity_poly.pdbx_strand_id
1 'polypeptide(L)'
;MAEIRQCIARADLASVVVLINVPTDKIKRFLIRNRLYDHACATDNCVVCLFGSSGDCTQRGDSIPKSCSAFDEIYIGEKGRMMGIRLEEHLAGKRRGSLLTPFGRHRLEEHQGRDFDIKCKILAYENEIGARKILETLYIRES
;
A
#
# COMPACT_ATOMS: atom_id res chain seq x y z
N MET A 1 23.82 22.53 13.54
CA MET A 1 23.88 22.51 12.05
C MET A 1 25.31 22.36 11.52
N ALA A 2 26.32 23.05 12.07
CA ALA A 2 27.71 22.92 11.62
C ALA A 2 28.27 21.49 11.76
N GLU A 3 28.01 20.83 12.89
CA GLU A 3 28.45 19.46 13.17
C GLU A 3 27.83 18.43 12.20
N ILE A 4 26.54 18.58 11.87
CA ILE A 4 25.84 17.70 10.91
C ILE A 4 26.43 17.85 9.51
N ARG A 5 26.73 19.08 9.06
CA ARG A 5 27.40 19.32 7.78
C ARG A 5 28.80 18.68 7.74
N GLN A 6 29.52 18.74 8.85
CA GLN A 6 30.85 18.13 8.96
C GLN A 6 30.80 16.61 8.90
N CYS A 7 29.77 15.99 9.51
CA CYS A 7 29.52 14.54 9.38
C CYS A 7 29.15 14.13 7.95
N ILE A 8 28.29 14.90 7.26
CA ILE A 8 27.92 14.64 5.86
C ILE A 8 29.15 14.71 4.95
N ALA A 9 30.03 15.71 5.16
CA ALA A 9 31.27 15.84 4.40
C ALA A 9 32.25 14.69 4.68
N ARG A 10 32.41 14.28 5.94
CA ARG A 10 33.28 13.14 6.32
C ARG A 10 32.79 11.81 5.75
N ALA A 11 31.48 11.65 5.59
CA ALA A 11 30.86 10.45 5.03
C ALA A 11 30.76 10.46 3.50
N ASP A 12 31.26 11.51 2.82
CA ASP A 12 31.14 11.73 1.38
C ASP A 12 29.69 11.69 0.85
N LEU A 13 28.74 12.13 1.68
CA LEU A 13 27.31 12.12 1.36
C LEU A 13 26.82 13.44 0.78
N ALA A 14 27.73 14.39 0.53
CA ALA A 14 27.39 15.75 0.13
C ALA A 14 26.68 15.82 -1.24
N SER A 15 26.92 14.85 -2.12
CA SER A 15 26.29 14.75 -3.44
C SER A 15 24.91 14.06 -3.42
N VAL A 16 24.58 13.35 -2.34
CA VAL A 16 23.38 12.52 -2.22
C VAL A 16 22.42 12.97 -1.12
N VAL A 17 22.83 13.93 -0.28
CA VAL A 17 22.02 14.44 0.84
C VAL A 17 21.94 15.96 0.82
N VAL A 18 20.72 16.50 0.92
CA VAL A 18 20.47 17.94 1.08
C VAL A 18 20.01 18.24 2.50
N LEU A 19 20.73 19.11 3.20
CA LEU A 19 20.39 19.54 4.56
C LEU A 19 19.44 20.75 4.51
N ILE A 20 18.16 20.52 4.78
CA ILE A 20 17.13 21.55 4.88
C ILE A 20 16.79 21.88 6.34
N ASN A 21 16.65 23.17 6.66
CA ASN A 21 16.17 23.62 7.97
C ASN A 21 14.68 23.94 7.87
N VAL A 22 13.84 23.21 8.60
CA VAL A 22 12.38 23.36 8.52
C VAL A 22 11.82 23.77 9.89
N PRO A 23 11.02 24.84 9.98
CA PRO A 23 10.45 25.29 11.25
C PRO A 23 9.55 24.23 11.90
N THR A 24 9.65 24.12 13.22
CA THR A 24 9.16 22.99 14.03
C THR A 24 7.77 23.22 14.60
N ASP A 25 6.78 22.50 14.05
CA ASP A 25 5.46 22.47 14.68
C ASP A 25 5.28 21.18 15.51
N LYS A 26 5.65 20.00 14.97
CA LYS A 26 5.76 18.70 15.70
C LYS A 26 6.67 17.72 14.95
N ILE A 27 7.72 17.21 15.62
CA ILE A 27 8.70 16.21 15.08
C ILE A 27 8.01 14.99 14.43
N LYS A 28 6.89 14.55 15.00
CA LYS A 28 6.11 13.37 14.55
C LYS A 28 5.62 13.47 13.11
N ARG A 29 5.28 14.68 12.62
CA ARG A 29 4.83 14.89 11.23
C ARG A 29 5.99 14.81 10.23
N PHE A 30 7.22 15.17 10.64
CA PHE A 30 8.41 15.07 9.79
C PHE A 30 8.96 13.65 9.66
N LEU A 31 8.94 12.83 10.72
CA LEU A 31 9.32 11.41 10.59
C LEU A 31 8.39 10.64 9.64
N ILE A 32 7.16 11.13 9.45
CA ILE A 32 6.20 10.58 8.49
C ILE A 32 6.44 11.12 7.07
N ARG A 33 6.82 12.40 6.91
CA ARG A 33 7.10 13.05 5.62
C ARG A 33 8.50 12.79 5.06
N ASN A 34 9.47 12.47 5.91
CA ASN A 34 10.84 12.19 5.51
C ASN A 34 11.04 10.69 5.29
N ARG A 35 10.12 10.07 4.55
CA ARG A 35 10.33 8.73 4.04
C ARG A 35 11.11 8.88 2.75
N LEU A 36 12.44 8.82 2.81
CA LEU A 36 13.22 7.67 2.31
C LEU A 36 13.16 7.29 0.80
N TYR A 37 12.01 7.50 0.20
CA TYR A 37 11.14 6.43 -0.27
C TYR A 37 10.05 7.08 -1.13
N ASP A 38 10.49 8.04 -1.94
CA ASP A 38 9.84 8.40 -3.20
C ASP A 38 10.01 7.18 -4.12
N HIS A 39 9.24 6.13 -3.81
CA HIS A 39 9.44 4.81 -4.37
C HIS A 39 8.79 4.75 -5.74
N ALA A 40 9.59 4.93 -6.78
CA ALA A 40 9.29 4.27 -8.03
C ALA A 40 9.02 2.78 -7.75
N CYS A 41 7.89 2.26 -8.22
CA CYS A 41 7.61 0.85 -8.09
C CYS A 41 8.65 0.07 -8.91
N ALA A 42 9.46 -0.76 -8.25
CA ALA A 42 10.48 -1.58 -8.88
C ALA A 42 9.97 -2.98 -9.31
N THR A 43 8.66 -3.23 -9.17
CA THR A 43 8.06 -4.52 -9.47
C THR A 43 7.42 -4.49 -10.86
N ASP A 44 7.94 -5.31 -11.77
CA ASP A 44 7.34 -5.51 -13.09
C ASP A 44 5.91 -6.04 -12.96
N ASN A 45 4.98 -5.48 -13.72
CA ASN A 45 3.55 -5.82 -13.69
C ASN A 45 2.92 -5.77 -12.28
N CYS A 46 3.32 -4.81 -11.45
CA CYS A 46 2.73 -4.62 -10.12
C CYS A 46 1.21 -4.39 -10.22
N VAL A 47 0.41 -5.35 -9.73
CA VAL A 47 -1.05 -5.30 -9.79
C VAL A 47 -1.65 -4.05 -9.11
N VAL A 48 -0.96 -3.47 -8.12
CA VAL A 48 -1.39 -2.18 -7.53
C VAL A 48 -1.16 -1.01 -8.48
N CYS A 49 0.05 -0.90 -9.03
CA CYS A 49 0.44 0.23 -9.89
C CYS A 49 -0.15 0.11 -11.31
N LEU A 50 -0.44 -1.10 -11.79
CA LEU A 50 -1.06 -1.36 -13.09
C LEU A 50 -2.44 -0.70 -13.22
N PHE A 51 -3.15 -0.58 -12.10
CA PHE A 51 -4.48 0.00 -12.03
C PHE A 51 -4.52 1.30 -11.20
N GLY A 52 -3.35 1.82 -10.84
CA GLY A 52 -3.15 3.01 -10.02
C GLY A 52 -2.03 3.90 -10.57
N SER A 53 -1.45 4.72 -9.72
CA SER A 53 -0.25 5.50 -10.05
C SER A 53 1.03 4.73 -9.68
N SER A 54 2.15 5.04 -10.35
CA SER A 54 3.44 4.46 -9.98
C SER A 54 3.79 4.83 -8.53
N GLY A 55 4.16 3.81 -7.73
CA GLY A 55 4.49 3.98 -6.32
C GLY A 55 3.33 3.76 -5.34
N ASP A 56 2.09 3.60 -5.83
CA ASP A 56 0.90 3.30 -5.01
C ASP A 56 1.07 2.04 -4.15
N CYS A 57 1.83 1.06 -4.62
CA CYS A 57 2.15 -0.15 -3.87
C CYS A 57 2.94 0.10 -2.57
N THR A 58 3.61 1.24 -2.46
CA THR A 58 4.44 1.61 -1.30
C THR A 58 3.73 2.55 -0.32
N GLN A 59 2.59 3.09 -0.74
CA GLN A 59 1.77 3.97 0.09
C GLN A 59 1.13 3.19 1.25
N ARG A 60 0.90 3.91 2.36
CA ARG A 60 0.01 3.46 3.44
C ARG A 60 -1.29 4.26 3.33
N GLY A 61 -2.42 3.58 3.39
CA GLY A 61 -3.75 4.17 3.21
C GLY A 61 -4.79 3.05 3.02
N ASP A 62 -6.06 3.42 2.98
CA ASP A 62 -7.13 2.47 2.75
C ASP A 62 -7.29 2.18 1.26
N SER A 63 -7.23 0.91 0.94
CA SER A 63 -7.24 0.46 -0.43
C SER A 63 -8.14 -0.74 -0.52
N ILE A 64 -9.03 -0.75 -1.51
CA ILE A 64 -9.80 -1.92 -1.89
C ILE A 64 -8.91 -2.85 -2.73
N PRO A 65 -8.68 -4.11 -2.33
CA PRO A 65 -8.29 -5.14 -3.27
C PRO A 65 -9.51 -5.47 -4.16
N LYS A 66 -9.47 -5.18 -5.46
CA LYS A 66 -10.67 -5.18 -6.30
C LYS A 66 -11.00 -6.49 -6.99
N SER A 67 -12.31 -6.70 -7.08
CA SER A 67 -13.07 -7.45 -8.08
C SER A 67 -12.33 -8.57 -8.78
N CYS A 68 -12.76 -9.79 -8.49
CA CYS A 68 -12.66 -10.85 -9.48
C CYS A 68 -13.22 -10.33 -10.81
N SER A 69 -12.40 -10.35 -11.86
CA SER A 69 -12.78 -9.86 -13.18
C SER A 69 -13.98 -10.59 -13.81
N ALA A 70 -14.36 -11.75 -13.28
CA ALA A 70 -15.43 -12.59 -13.81
C ALA A 70 -16.77 -12.46 -13.07
N PHE A 71 -16.77 -12.01 -11.80
CA PHE A 71 -17.97 -12.03 -10.94
C PHE A 71 -18.29 -10.67 -10.29
N ASP A 72 -17.50 -9.63 -10.56
CA ASP A 72 -17.64 -8.28 -9.99
C ASP A 72 -17.69 -8.19 -8.44
N GLU A 73 -17.36 -9.28 -7.73
CA GLU A 73 -17.34 -9.31 -6.26
C GLU A 73 -16.23 -8.46 -5.66
N ILE A 74 -16.60 -7.49 -4.82
CA ILE A 74 -15.65 -6.53 -4.24
C ILE A 74 -15.22 -6.98 -2.85
N TYR A 75 -13.91 -7.09 -2.62
CA TYR A 75 -13.35 -7.27 -1.29
C TYR A 75 -12.83 -5.92 -0.75
N ILE A 76 -13.28 -5.49 0.42
CA ILE A 76 -12.84 -4.24 1.06
C ILE A 76 -12.07 -4.60 2.32
N GLY A 77 -10.90 -3.98 2.52
CA GLY A 77 -10.08 -4.23 3.72
C GLY A 77 -9.14 -3.08 4.09
N GLU A 78 -9.13 -2.70 5.37
CA GLU A 78 -8.20 -1.72 5.97
C GLU A 78 -6.77 -2.23 5.94
N LYS A 79 -5.81 -1.33 5.69
CA LYS A 79 -4.38 -1.67 5.72
C LYS A 79 -3.56 -0.72 6.58
N GLY A 80 -3.09 -1.21 7.73
CA GLY A 80 -2.00 -0.60 8.48
C GLY A 80 -0.58 -0.89 7.93
N ARG A 81 -0.43 -1.88 7.03
CA ARG A 81 0.83 -2.25 6.36
C ARG A 81 0.86 -1.72 4.92
N MET A 82 2.04 -1.69 4.30
CA MET A 82 2.19 -1.26 2.89
C MET A 82 1.31 -2.09 1.95
N MET A 83 0.74 -1.42 0.96
CA MET A 83 -0.26 -1.98 0.06
C MET A 83 0.22 -3.24 -0.68
N GLY A 84 1.43 -3.19 -1.25
CA GLY A 84 2.02 -4.30 -2.00
C GLY A 84 2.18 -5.57 -1.16
N ILE A 85 2.67 -5.45 0.07
CA ILE A 85 2.84 -6.60 0.99
C ILE A 85 1.49 -7.28 1.25
N ARG A 86 0.46 -6.50 1.55
CA ARG A 86 -0.86 -7.05 1.82
C ARG A 86 -1.49 -7.69 0.59
N LEU A 87 -1.31 -7.08 -0.58
CA LEU A 87 -1.80 -7.70 -1.81
C LEU A 87 -1.10 -9.04 -2.05
N GLU A 88 0.20 -9.14 -1.85
CA GLU A 88 0.94 -10.41 -1.94
C GLU A 88 0.44 -11.45 -0.92
N GLU A 89 0.10 -11.07 0.31
CA GLU A 89 -0.52 -11.97 1.28
C GLU A 89 -1.83 -12.57 0.73
N HIS A 90 -2.70 -11.74 0.14
CA HIS A 90 -3.95 -12.20 -0.47
C HIS A 90 -3.71 -13.06 -1.71
N LEU A 91 -2.77 -12.67 -2.58
CA LEU A 91 -2.40 -13.44 -3.76
C LEU A 91 -1.79 -14.79 -3.39
N ALA A 92 -1.00 -14.86 -2.32
CA ALA A 92 -0.48 -16.13 -1.80
C ALA A 92 -1.61 -17.03 -1.28
N GLY A 93 -2.59 -16.48 -0.57
CA GLY A 93 -3.79 -17.20 -0.13
C GLY A 93 -4.59 -17.77 -1.30
N LYS A 94 -4.76 -16.97 -2.36
CA LYS A 94 -5.38 -17.37 -3.62
C LYS A 94 -4.62 -18.49 -4.33
N ARG A 95 -3.30 -18.35 -4.53
CA ARG A 95 -2.45 -19.36 -5.18
C ARG A 95 -2.55 -20.72 -4.48
N ARG A 96 -2.66 -20.71 -3.15
CA ARG A 96 -2.82 -21.90 -2.32
C ARG A 96 -4.25 -22.46 -2.30
N GLY A 97 -5.25 -21.71 -2.77
CA GLY A 97 -6.66 -22.09 -2.60
C GLY A 97 -7.06 -22.19 -1.12
N SER A 98 -6.54 -21.29 -0.27
CA SER A 98 -6.80 -21.38 1.17
C SER A 98 -8.23 -20.93 1.51
N LEU A 99 -9.04 -21.83 2.08
CA LEU A 99 -10.40 -21.55 2.59
C LEU A 99 -10.43 -20.54 3.75
N LEU A 100 -9.27 -20.29 4.38
CA LEU A 100 -9.11 -19.30 5.46
C LEU A 100 -8.92 -17.88 4.93
N THR A 101 -8.69 -17.73 3.62
CA THR A 101 -8.50 -16.42 2.98
C THR A 101 -9.64 -16.13 2.03
N PRO A 102 -10.16 -14.89 1.95
CA PRO A 102 -11.27 -14.55 1.06
C PRO A 102 -11.02 -14.97 -0.39
N PHE A 103 -9.84 -14.65 -0.95
CA PHE A 103 -9.53 -15.00 -2.33
C PHE A 103 -9.25 -16.48 -2.56
N GLY A 104 -8.67 -17.18 -1.58
CA GLY A 104 -8.49 -18.63 -1.69
C GLY A 104 -9.83 -19.38 -1.65
N ARG A 105 -10.76 -18.92 -0.81
CA ARG A 105 -12.13 -19.45 -0.77
C ARG A 105 -12.89 -19.15 -2.05
N HIS A 106 -12.94 -17.89 -2.49
CA HIS A 106 -13.60 -17.48 -3.74
C HIS A 106 -13.06 -18.25 -4.95
N ARG A 107 -11.74 -18.51 -5.01
CA ARG A 107 -11.14 -19.36 -6.05
C ARG A 107 -11.75 -20.77 -6.06
N LEU A 108 -11.93 -21.39 -4.90
CA LEU A 108 -12.43 -22.75 -4.81
C LEU A 108 -13.94 -22.83 -5.04
N GLU A 109 -14.70 -21.91 -4.46
CA GLU A 109 -16.17 -21.92 -4.48
C GLU A 109 -16.73 -21.39 -5.81
N GLU A 110 -16.26 -20.23 -6.27
CA GLU A 110 -16.83 -19.56 -7.45
C GLU A 110 -16.11 -19.92 -8.76
N HIS A 111 -14.81 -20.24 -8.68
CA HIS A 111 -14.00 -20.61 -9.86
C HIS A 111 -13.70 -22.09 -9.99
N GLN A 112 -14.22 -22.94 -9.08
CA GLN A 112 -13.95 -24.38 -9.07
C GLN A 112 -12.44 -24.69 -9.04
N GLY A 113 -11.68 -23.88 -8.31
CA GLY A 113 -10.24 -23.97 -8.20
C GLY A 113 -9.43 -23.40 -9.37
N ARG A 114 -10.09 -22.93 -10.44
CA ARG A 114 -9.41 -22.23 -11.54
C ARG A 114 -8.90 -20.86 -11.09
N ASP A 115 -7.80 -20.41 -11.70
CA ASP A 115 -7.29 -19.07 -11.44
C ASP A 115 -8.20 -18.00 -12.08
N PHE A 116 -8.05 -16.76 -11.64
CA PHE A 116 -8.83 -15.61 -12.12
C PHE A 116 -8.00 -14.33 -12.12
N ASP A 117 -8.43 -13.27 -12.78
CA ASP A 117 -7.72 -11.99 -12.68
C ASP A 117 -8.25 -11.15 -11.52
N ILE A 118 -7.34 -10.46 -10.85
CA ILE A 118 -7.66 -9.52 -9.78
C ILE A 118 -7.31 -8.12 -10.27
N LYS A 119 -8.23 -7.18 -10.08
CA LYS A 119 -7.96 -5.75 -10.27
C LYS A 119 -7.68 -5.12 -8.92
N CYS A 120 -7.02 -3.98 -8.85
CA CYS A 120 -6.78 -3.31 -7.58
C CYS A 120 -7.04 -1.82 -7.74
N LYS A 121 -7.77 -1.17 -6.83
CA LYS A 121 -7.92 0.29 -6.88
C LYS A 121 -7.91 0.85 -5.48
N ILE A 122 -7.11 1.89 -5.30
CA ILE A 122 -7.10 2.66 -4.06
C ILE A 122 -8.32 3.56 -4.04
N LEU A 123 -9.06 3.54 -2.93
CA LEU A 123 -10.25 4.36 -2.77
C LEU A 123 -9.98 5.67 -2.02
N ALA A 124 -9.14 5.62 -0.99
CA ALA A 124 -8.82 6.79 -0.20
C ALA A 124 -7.44 6.66 0.46
N TYR A 125 -6.67 7.74 0.45
CA TYR A 125 -5.42 7.79 1.19
C TYR A 125 -5.69 8.42 2.55
N GLU A 126 -5.72 7.63 3.62
CA GLU A 126 -5.78 8.17 4.98
C GLU A 126 -4.71 7.62 5.93
N ASN A 127 -4.13 8.54 6.70
CA ASN A 127 -3.03 8.24 7.63
C ASN A 127 -3.52 7.99 9.06
N GLU A 128 -4.68 8.54 9.43
CA GLU A 128 -5.25 8.40 10.76
C GLU A 128 -6.03 7.09 10.91
N ILE A 129 -5.65 6.27 11.88
CA ILE A 129 -6.23 4.92 12.07
C ILE A 129 -7.75 4.97 12.28
N GLY A 130 -8.24 5.96 13.04
CA GLY A 130 -9.67 6.13 13.28
C GLY A 130 -10.43 6.46 11.99
N ALA A 131 -9.91 7.40 11.20
CA ALA A 131 -10.50 7.76 9.91
C ALA A 131 -10.51 6.56 8.95
N ARG A 132 -9.44 5.75 8.97
CA ARG A 132 -9.33 4.58 8.10
C ARG A 132 -10.43 3.55 8.32
N LYS A 133 -10.68 3.20 9.59
CA LYS A 133 -11.75 2.26 9.96
C LYS A 133 -13.14 2.78 9.61
N ILE A 134 -13.35 4.09 9.74
CA ILE A 134 -14.61 4.74 9.35
C ILE A 134 -14.78 4.65 7.84
N LEU A 135 -13.75 4.98 7.05
CA LEU A 135 -13.79 4.87 5.59
C LEU A 135 -14.03 3.44 5.11
N GLU A 136 -13.35 2.45 5.68
CA GLU A 136 -13.60 1.03 5.38
C GLU A 136 -15.08 0.68 5.63
N THR A 137 -15.61 1.06 6.79
CA THR A 137 -17.02 0.81 7.15
C THR A 137 -17.98 1.50 6.18
N LEU A 138 -17.69 2.74 5.77
CA LEU A 138 -18.52 3.48 4.82
C LEU A 138 -18.52 2.78 3.45
N TYR A 139 -17.36 2.38 2.96
CA TYR A 139 -17.27 1.69 1.66
C TYR A 139 -17.94 0.32 1.67
N ILE A 140 -17.84 -0.44 2.77
CA ILE A 140 -18.57 -1.72 2.93
C ILE A 140 -20.09 -1.51 2.92
N ARG A 141 -20.58 -0.36 3.41
CA ARG A 141 -22.01 -0.05 3.43
C ARG A 141 -22.55 0.42 2.07
N GLU A 142 -21.69 0.97 1.22
CA GLU A 142 -22.06 1.52 -0.10
C GLU A 142 -21.91 0.51 -1.24
N SER A 143 -21.26 -0.64 -0.99
CA SER A 143 -21.08 -1.77 -1.92
C SER A 143 -22.17 -2.82 -1.77
#